data_AF-A0A2D5DZF8-F1
#
_entry.id   AF-A0A2D5DZF8-F1
#
_cell.length_a   1.000
_cell.length_b   1.000
_cell.length_c   1.000
_cell.angle_alpha   90.00
_cell.angle_beta   90.00
_cell.angle_gamma   90.00
#
_symmetry.space_group_name_H-M   'P 1'
#
loop_
_entity.id
_entity.type
_entity.pdbx_description
1 polymer ?
#
loop_
_entity_poly.entity_id
_entity_poly.type
_entity_poly.pdbx_seq_one_letter_code
_entity_poly.pdbx_strand_id
1 'polypeptide(L)'
;MSPGGSGNGVTIDVAGEMLHLLPDGAVWWASAQTLWLSDLHLGKAAHFRKHGVPIGSEPTLATLHRLREQIQTMRPVRVLLLGDLFHSDINREWEPFAGLCEEFQEVEWVLVQGNHDMIPEVLLRESGIQQIGRLDEGQF
;
A
#
# COMPACT_ATOMS: atom_id res chain seq x y z
N MET A 1 -9.71 -25.47 3.44
CA MET A 1 -9.66 -24.63 4.65
C MET A 1 -9.86 -23.20 4.19
N SER A 2 -11.05 -22.65 4.38
CA SER A 2 -11.35 -21.26 4.03
C SER A 2 -10.75 -20.36 5.11
N PRO A 3 -9.99 -19.29 4.77
CA PRO A 3 -9.55 -18.34 5.78
C PRO A 3 -10.79 -17.59 6.27
N GLY A 4 -11.01 -17.62 7.58
CA GLY A 4 -12.08 -16.90 8.26
C GLY A 4 -11.87 -15.39 8.17
N GLY A 5 -12.95 -14.68 7.84
CA GLY A 5 -12.98 -13.23 7.74
C GLY A 5 -14.12 -12.79 6.83
N SER A 6 -15.35 -12.77 7.37
CA SER A 6 -16.51 -12.16 6.73
C SER A 6 -16.33 -10.64 6.63
N GLY A 7 -15.66 -10.18 5.58
CA GLY A 7 -15.78 -8.83 5.04
C GLY A 7 -16.10 -8.96 3.57
N ASN A 8 -17.14 -8.29 3.07
CA ASN A 8 -17.66 -8.38 1.69
C ASN A 8 -16.61 -7.98 0.63
N GLY A 9 -15.64 -8.85 0.37
CA GLY A 9 -14.78 -8.75 -0.79
C GLY A 9 -15.49 -9.31 -2.02
N VAL A 10 -15.25 -8.71 -3.18
CA VAL A 10 -15.74 -9.22 -4.47
C VAL A 10 -14.58 -9.88 -5.18
N THR A 11 -14.79 -11.11 -5.66
CA THR A 11 -13.80 -11.77 -6.50
C THR A 11 -14.16 -11.53 -7.97
N ILE A 12 -13.18 -11.07 -8.75
CA ILE A 12 -13.32 -10.85 -10.20
C ILE A 12 -12.29 -11.69 -10.95
N ASP A 13 -12.64 -12.09 -12.17
CA ASP A 13 -11.70 -12.68 -13.14
C ASP A 13 -11.18 -11.56 -14.05
N VAL A 14 -9.85 -11.45 -14.15
CA VAL A 14 -9.17 -10.52 -15.06
C VAL A 14 -8.16 -11.31 -15.86
N ALA A 15 -8.45 -11.51 -17.15
CA ALA A 15 -7.61 -12.31 -18.07
C ALA A 15 -7.23 -13.70 -17.52
N GLY A 16 -8.16 -14.36 -16.80
CA GLY A 16 -7.94 -15.67 -16.20
C GLY A 16 -7.26 -15.66 -14.82
N GLU A 17 -6.95 -14.49 -14.28
CA GLU A 17 -6.46 -14.33 -12.91
C GLU A 17 -7.60 -13.94 -11.96
N MET A 18 -7.66 -14.60 -10.80
CA MET A 18 -8.66 -14.32 -9.78
C MET A 18 -8.15 -13.25 -8.81
N LEU A 19 -8.77 -12.08 -8.86
CA LEU A 19 -8.46 -10.94 -7.99
C LEU A 19 -9.54 -10.77 -6.93
N HIS A 20 -9.14 -10.70 -5.67
CA HIS A 20 -10.03 -10.47 -4.55
C HIS A 20 -9.98 -9.00 -4.16
N LEU A 21 -11.04 -8.26 -4.49
CA LEU A 21 -11.19 -6.85 -4.12
C LEU A 21 -11.61 -6.77 -2.66
N LEU A 22 -10.79 -6.12 -1.84
CA LEU A 22 -11.02 -5.96 -0.42
C LEU A 22 -11.81 -4.66 -0.15
N PRO A 23 -12.71 -4.63 0.85
CA PRO A 23 -13.59 -3.49 1.11
C PRO A 23 -12.86 -2.20 1.54
N ASP A 24 -11.57 -2.30 1.83
CA ASP A 24 -10.69 -1.21 2.23
C ASP A 24 -9.84 -0.64 1.07
N GLY A 25 -10.11 -1.06 -0.17
CA GLY A 25 -9.45 -0.52 -1.37
C GLY A 25 -8.17 -1.25 -1.77
N ALA A 26 -7.87 -2.39 -1.12
CA ALA A 26 -6.77 -3.27 -1.51
C ALA A 26 -7.24 -4.38 -2.47
N VAL A 27 -6.30 -4.99 -3.20
CA VAL A 27 -6.55 -6.17 -4.03
C VAL A 27 -5.62 -7.29 -3.62
N TRP A 28 -6.18 -8.47 -3.32
CA TRP A 28 -5.40 -9.67 -3.08
C TRP A 28 -5.35 -10.55 -4.34
N TRP A 29 -4.14 -10.75 -4.87
CA TRP A 29 -3.88 -11.64 -5.99
C TRP A 29 -3.28 -12.95 -5.48
N ALA A 30 -4.13 -13.96 -5.34
CA ALA A 30 -3.79 -15.19 -4.62
C ALA A 30 -2.73 -16.06 -5.31
N SER A 31 -2.78 -16.19 -6.64
CA SER A 31 -1.84 -17.01 -7.41
C SER A 31 -0.41 -16.46 -7.35
N ALA A 32 -0.26 -15.14 -7.32
CA ALA A 32 1.02 -14.45 -7.15
C ALA A 32 1.36 -14.13 -5.69
N GLN A 33 0.53 -14.52 -4.73
CA GLN A 33 0.64 -14.15 -3.31
C GLN A 33 0.97 -12.67 -3.09
N THR A 34 0.33 -11.79 -3.87
CA THR A 34 0.68 -10.36 -3.93
C THR A 34 -0.49 -9.52 -3.45
N LEU A 35 -0.22 -8.53 -2.60
CA LEU A 35 -1.19 -7.54 -2.15
C LEU A 35 -0.98 -6.22 -2.90
N TRP A 36 -2.01 -5.68 -3.52
CA TRP A 36 -1.96 -4.38 -4.20
C TRP A 36 -2.65 -3.31 -3.36
N LEU A 37 -2.02 -2.16 -3.29
CA LEU A 37 -2.51 -0.95 -2.65
C LEU A 37 -2.35 0.19 -3.64
N SER A 38 -3.37 1.01 -3.82
CA SER A 38 -3.29 2.23 -4.61
C SER A 38 -3.73 3.41 -3.77
N ASP A 39 -3.23 4.60 -4.09
CA ASP A 39 -3.74 5.87 -3.55
C ASP A 39 -3.72 5.96 -2.02
N LEU A 40 -2.67 5.44 -1.36
CA LEU A 40 -2.54 5.54 0.11
C LEU A 40 -2.52 7.00 0.60
N HIS A 41 -2.08 7.95 -0.24
CA HIS A 41 -2.13 9.40 0.02
C HIS A 41 -1.67 9.78 1.44
N LEU A 42 -0.56 9.17 1.88
CA LEU A 42 0.05 9.50 3.16
C LEU A 42 0.43 11.00 3.12
N GLY A 43 -0.07 11.78 4.07
CA GLY A 43 0.11 13.23 4.15
C GLY A 43 -1.11 14.09 3.83
N LYS A 44 -2.25 13.52 3.43
CA LYS A 44 -3.46 14.31 3.11
C LYS A 44 -3.95 15.14 4.31
N ALA A 45 -3.81 14.61 5.53
CA ALA A 45 -4.10 15.33 6.77
C ALA A 45 -3.17 16.54 6.97
N ALA A 46 -1.91 16.47 6.55
CA ALA A 46 -0.98 17.60 6.57
C ALA A 46 -1.37 18.68 5.54
N HIS A 47 -1.79 18.29 4.33
CA HIS A 47 -2.27 19.23 3.32
C HIS A 47 -3.53 19.99 3.77
N PHE A 48 -4.52 19.29 4.36
CA PHE A 48 -5.73 19.92 4.88
C PHE A 48 -5.46 20.84 6.07
N ARG A 49 -4.51 20.49 6.95
CA ARG A 49 -4.02 21.40 8.01
C ARG A 49 -3.39 22.67 7.44
N LYS A 50 -2.60 22.56 6.38
CA LYS A 50 -2.00 23.72 5.69
C LYS A 50 -3.06 24.68 5.12
N HIS A 51 -4.27 24.19 4.87
CA HIS A 51 -5.42 24.97 4.39
C HIS A 51 -6.47 25.25 5.48
N GLY A 52 -6.10 25.14 6.76
CA GLY A 52 -6.94 25.57 7.89
C GLY A 52 -8.01 24.57 8.35
N VAL A 53 -7.99 23.32 7.86
CA VAL A 53 -8.88 22.25 8.31
C VAL A 53 -8.14 21.38 9.34
N PRO A 54 -8.61 21.28 10.60
CA PRO A 54 -7.95 20.50 11.63
C PRO A 54 -8.21 19.01 11.41
N ILE A 55 -7.37 18.35 10.62
CA ILE A 55 -7.36 16.89 10.45
C ILE A 55 -6.17 16.32 11.24
N GLY A 56 -6.44 15.41 12.17
CA GLY A 56 -5.41 14.66 12.90
C GLY A 56 -4.67 13.65 12.01
N SER A 57 -3.57 13.08 12.49
CA SER A 57 -2.85 11.96 11.82
C SER A 57 -3.54 10.60 12.00
N GLU A 58 -4.68 10.57 12.69
CA GLU A 58 -5.48 9.37 12.97
C GLU A 58 -5.91 8.59 11.71
N PRO A 59 -6.27 9.24 10.58
CA PRO A 59 -6.62 8.52 9.36
C PRO A 59 -5.45 7.68 8.80
N THR A 60 -4.22 8.21 8.87
CA THR A 60 -3.02 7.55 8.38
C THR A 60 -2.64 6.33 9.24
N LEU A 61 -2.68 6.46 10.57
CA LEU A 61 -2.40 5.34 11.47
C LEU A 61 -3.43 4.22 11.35
N ALA A 62 -4.70 4.56 11.11
CA ALA A 62 -5.74 3.57 10.85
C ALA A 62 -5.48 2.79 9.54
N THR A 63 -5.04 3.48 8.48
CA THR A 63 -4.62 2.81 7.22
C THR A 63 -3.46 1.85 7.46
N LEU A 64 -2.41 2.29 8.16
CA LEU A 64 -1.25 1.43 8.46
C LEU A 64 -1.62 0.24 9.36
N HIS A 65 -2.54 0.42 10.31
CA HIS A 65 -3.04 -0.69 11.14
C HIS A 65 -3.75 -1.75 10.30
N ARG A 66 -4.63 -1.33 9.39
CA ARG A 66 -5.34 -2.26 8.49
C ARG A 66 -4.36 -2.98 7.57
N LEU A 67 -3.39 -2.26 7.01
CA LEU A 67 -2.35 -2.88 6.20
C LEU A 67 -1.55 -3.92 6.98
N ARG A 68 -1.19 -3.64 8.24
CA ARG A 68 -0.56 -4.62 9.13
C ARG A 68 -1.43 -5.87 9.28
N GLU A 69 -2.72 -5.72 9.60
CA GLU A 69 -3.65 -6.84 9.76
C GLU A 69 -3.79 -7.66 8.47
N GLN A 70 -3.84 -6.99 7.32
CA GLN A 70 -3.88 -7.61 6.00
C GLN A 70 -2.63 -8.45 5.73
N ILE A 71 -1.44 -7.90 5.96
CA ILE A 71 -0.16 -8.61 5.77
C ILE A 71 -0.08 -9.82 6.71
N GLN A 72 -0.43 -9.68 7.99
CA GLN A 72 -0.44 -10.78 8.95
C GLN A 72 -1.41 -11.91 8.58
N THR A 73 -2.57 -11.55 8.02
CA THR A 73 -3.64 -12.49 7.67
C THR A 73 -3.34 -13.23 6.37
N MET A 74 -2.96 -12.50 5.32
CA MET A 74 -2.79 -13.04 3.97
C MET A 74 -1.37 -13.54 3.71
N ARG A 75 -0.38 -13.05 4.46
CA ARG A 75 1.05 -13.36 4.32
C ARG A 75 1.52 -13.22 2.86
N PRO A 76 1.39 -12.01 2.27
CA PRO A 76 1.90 -11.76 0.94
C PRO A 76 3.40 -12.04 0.89
N VAL A 77 3.88 -12.54 -0.26
CA VAL A 77 5.32 -12.51 -0.56
C VAL A 77 5.75 -11.14 -1.07
N ARG A 78 4.80 -10.35 -1.58
CA ARG A 78 5.03 -9.04 -2.16
C ARG A 78 3.85 -8.08 -1.94
N VAL A 79 4.16 -6.82 -1.68
CA VAL A 79 3.22 -5.71 -1.64
C VAL A 79 3.55 -4.73 -2.77
N LEU A 80 2.56 -4.47 -3.63
CA LEU A 80 2.64 -3.48 -4.71
C LEU A 80 1.92 -2.20 -4.32
N LEU A 81 2.65 -1.10 -4.33
CA LEU A 81 2.16 0.26 -4.16
C LEU A 81 1.99 0.87 -5.55
N LEU A 82 0.76 0.97 -6.02
CA LEU A 82 0.39 1.43 -7.36
C LEU A 82 0.22 2.95 -7.38
N GLY A 83 1.33 3.67 -7.23
CA GLY A 83 1.43 5.12 -7.36
C GLY A 83 0.84 5.96 -6.21
N ASP A 84 1.21 7.24 -6.23
CA ASP A 84 0.71 8.34 -5.37
C ASP A 84 0.71 7.97 -3.87
N LEU A 85 1.86 7.44 -3.43
CA LEU A 85 2.12 7.06 -2.05
C LEU A 85 2.10 8.29 -1.12
N PHE A 86 2.60 9.44 -1.59
CA PHE A 86 2.62 10.71 -0.86
C PHE A 86 2.14 11.90 -1.69
N HIS A 87 1.47 12.86 -1.05
CA HIS A 87 0.74 13.92 -1.76
C HIS A 87 1.59 15.12 -2.26
N SER A 88 2.83 15.32 -1.81
CA SER A 88 3.72 16.36 -2.38
C SER A 88 5.09 16.39 -1.72
N ASP A 89 5.13 16.18 -0.40
CA ASP A 89 6.31 16.26 0.43
C ASP A 89 6.29 15.12 1.45
N ILE A 90 7.45 14.50 1.67
CA ILE A 90 7.66 13.62 2.82
C ILE A 90 7.40 14.41 4.08
N ASN A 91 6.61 13.79 4.95
CA ASN A 91 6.20 14.38 6.21
C ASN A 91 6.28 13.30 7.29
N ARG A 92 5.79 13.64 8.49
CA ARG A 92 5.84 12.79 9.70
C ARG A 92 5.09 11.46 9.58
N GLU A 93 4.42 11.21 8.46
CA GLU A 93 3.73 9.97 8.13
C GLU A 93 4.65 8.97 7.40
N TRP A 94 5.85 9.40 6.98
CA TRP A 94 6.88 8.51 6.45
C TRP A 94 7.43 7.56 7.51
N GLU A 95 7.82 8.04 8.69
CA GLU A 95 8.46 7.18 9.70
C GLU A 95 7.58 5.99 10.12
N PRO A 96 6.26 6.16 10.38
CA PRO A 96 5.39 5.03 10.68
C PRO A 96 5.25 4.02 9.54
N PHE A 97 5.27 4.48 8.28
CA PHE A 97 5.20 3.60 7.11
C PHE A 97 6.52 2.85 6.90
N ALA A 98 7.66 3.54 6.98
CA ALA A 98 8.98 2.91 6.93
C ALA A 98 9.15 1.85 8.03
N GLY A 99 8.68 2.14 9.25
CA GLY A 99 8.68 1.16 10.35
C GLY A 99 7.80 -0.07 10.09
N LEU A 100 6.71 0.07 9.31
CA LEU A 100 5.91 -1.06 8.87
C LEU A 100 6.65 -1.90 7.81
N CYS A 101 7.33 -1.26 6.86
CA CYS A 101 8.16 -1.97 5.89
C CYS A 101 9.30 -2.73 6.58
N GLU A 102 9.92 -2.15 7.61
CA GLU A 102 10.95 -2.81 8.43
C GLU A 102 10.38 -3.97 9.25
N GLU A 103 9.17 -3.83 9.81
CA GLU A 103 8.45 -4.90 10.53
C GLU A 103 8.23 -6.13 9.64
N PHE A 104 8.00 -5.92 8.34
CA PHE A 104 7.76 -6.96 7.33
C PHE A 104 8.86 -6.97 6.25
N GLN A 105 10.12 -7.02 6.67
CA GLN A 105 11.28 -7.00 5.78
C GLN A 105 11.38 -8.22 4.85
N GLU A 106 10.70 -9.32 5.17
CA GLU A 106 10.61 -10.52 4.33
C GLU A 106 9.66 -10.36 3.15
N VAL A 107 8.80 -9.33 3.18
CA VAL A 107 7.89 -9.00 2.09
C VAL A 107 8.63 -8.11 1.09
N GLU A 108 8.51 -8.44 -0.19
CA GLU A 108 9.02 -7.56 -1.25
C GLU A 108 8.12 -6.33 -1.37
N TRP A 109 8.65 -5.14 -1.10
CA TRP A 109 7.93 -3.88 -1.25
C TRP A 109 8.28 -3.22 -2.57
N VAL A 110 7.30 -3.05 -3.46
CA VAL A 110 7.51 -2.42 -4.77
C VAL A 110 6.59 -1.22 -4.93
N LEU A 111 7.19 -0.06 -5.25
CA LEU A 111 6.49 1.15 -5.63
C LEU A 111 6.52 1.32 -7.15
N VAL A 112 5.35 1.26 -7.79
CA VAL A 112 5.19 1.74 -9.16
C VAL A 112 5.06 3.26 -9.09
N GLN A 113 5.97 3.98 -9.73
CA GLN A 113 6.05 5.44 -9.66
C GLN A 113 4.75 6.10 -10.15
N GLY A 114 4.10 6.85 -9.25
CA GLY A 114 2.97 7.72 -9.57
C GLY A 114 3.41 9.12 -10.01
N ASN A 115 2.43 10.00 -10.24
CA ASN A 115 2.67 11.35 -10.76
C ASN A 115 3.21 12.31 -9.68
N HIS A 116 2.92 12.03 -8.41
CA HIS A 116 3.25 12.91 -7.28
C HIS A 116 4.37 12.37 -6.36
N ASP A 117 4.94 11.21 -6.68
CA ASP A 117 5.95 10.54 -5.85
C ASP A 117 7.36 11.14 -6.01
N MET A 118 7.61 12.29 -5.39
CA MET A 118 8.96 12.86 -5.22
C MET A 118 9.63 12.37 -3.93
N ILE A 119 9.79 11.07 -3.79
CA ILE A 119 10.44 10.44 -2.63
C ILE A 119 11.95 10.32 -2.92
N PRO A 120 12.86 10.87 -2.08
CA PRO A 120 14.28 10.68 -2.23
C PRO A 120 14.64 9.20 -2.23
N GLU A 121 15.46 8.80 -3.20
CA GLU A 121 15.90 7.41 -3.39
C GLU A 121 16.53 6.81 -2.13
N VAL A 122 17.22 7.63 -1.33
CA VAL A 122 17.83 7.20 -0.06
C VAL A 122 16.79 6.64 0.91
N LEU A 123 15.62 7.27 1.02
CA LEU A 123 14.58 6.82 1.95
C LEU A 123 13.93 5.52 1.48
N LEU A 124 13.66 5.41 0.18
CA LEU A 124 13.15 4.18 -0.43
C LEU A 124 14.10 3.01 -0.15
N ARG A 125 15.40 3.23 -0.37
CA ARG A 125 16.45 2.23 -0.13
C ARG A 125 16.55 1.84 1.35
N GLU A 126 16.53 2.81 2.25
CA GLU A 126 16.58 2.57 3.71
C GLU A 126 15.35 1.81 4.21
N SER A 127 14.21 1.97 3.55
CA SER A 127 12.95 1.27 3.90
C SER A 127 12.76 -0.06 3.16
N GLY A 128 13.74 -0.50 2.36
CA GLY A 128 13.65 -1.74 1.57
C GLY A 128 12.65 -1.69 0.42
N ILE A 129 12.24 -0.49 -0.01
CA ILE A 129 11.24 -0.30 -1.07
C ILE A 129 11.95 -0.17 -2.42
N GLN A 130 11.61 -1.06 -3.36
CA GLN A 130 12.06 -0.96 -4.73
C GLN A 130 11.10 -0.08 -5.54
N GLN A 131 11.61 1.00 -6.15
CA GLN A 131 10.81 1.81 -7.07
C GLN A 131 11.03 1.37 -8.52
N ILE A 132 9.95 1.28 -9.28
CA ILE A 132 9.94 0.98 -10.73
C ILE A 132 9.04 1.97 -11.48
N GLY A 133 9.37 2.27 -12.73
CA GLY A 133 8.58 3.19 -13.55
C GLY A 133 7.34 2.56 -14.19
N ARG A 134 7.32 1.24 -14.36
CA ARG A 134 6.22 0.47 -14.93
C ARG A 134 6.33 -0.98 -14.46
N LEU A 135 5.18 -1.58 -14.19
CA LEU A 135 5.05 -3.01 -13.95
C LEU A 135 4.20 -3.62 -15.07
N ASP A 136 4.70 -4.67 -15.70
CA ASP A 136 3.99 -5.51 -16.65
C ASP A 136 3.98 -6.94 -16.08
N GLU A 137 2.83 -7.37 -15.54
CA GLU A 137 2.72 -8.65 -14.86
C GLU A 137 1.30 -9.22 -14.97
N GLY A 138 1.20 -10.52 -15.24
CA GLY A 138 -0.07 -11.20 -15.54
C GLY A 138 -0.28 -11.39 -17.05
N GLN A 139 -1.42 -11.98 -17.44
CA GLN A 139 -1.81 -12.14 -18.85
C GLN A 139 -2.61 -10.93 -19.38
N PHE A 140 -2.53 -9.78 -18.73
CA PHE A 140 -3.29 -8.56 -19.02
C PHE A 140 -2.41 -7.34 -19.24
#